data_AF-A0A1W1HF16-F1
#
_entry.id   AF-A0A1W1HF16-F1
#
_cell.length_a   1.000
_cell.length_b   1.000
_cell.length_c   1.000
_cell.angle_alpha   90.00
_cell.angle_beta   90.00
_cell.angle_gamma   90.00
#
_symmetry.space_group_name_H-M   'P 1'
#
loop_
_entity.id
_entity.type
_entity.pdbx_description
1 polymer ?
#
loop_
_entity_poly.entity_id
_entity_poly.type
_entity_poly.pdbx_seq_one_letter_code
_entity_poly.pdbx_strand_id
1 'polypeptide(L)'
;MQALQRPRQKSLTKSFQKEIKQREQGIVAPCPFLMKNSACMIYDDRPFSCRRIYSTHVCSQDNPPVVSRQIMDIADKTILELQQLDITGYSGHMSYILYMLSTPKFLDTYLKGEFKPEEIMVFGQSHKIAINKMMLHSNHKVNR
;
A
#
# COMPACT_ATOMS: atom_id res chain seq x y z
N MET A 1 -7.24 0.81 -19.56
CA MET A 1 -7.76 1.68 -18.48
C MET A 1 -7.94 3.09 -19.03
N GLN A 2 -9.15 3.66 -18.97
CA GLN A 2 -9.34 5.07 -19.33
C GLN A 2 -8.72 5.96 -18.26
N ALA A 3 -7.97 6.99 -18.69
CA ALA A 3 -7.44 7.97 -17.76
C ALA A 3 -8.59 8.68 -17.03
N LEU A 4 -8.46 8.85 -15.71
CA LEU A 4 -9.40 9.66 -14.94
C LEU A 4 -9.51 11.06 -15.55
N GLN A 5 -10.70 11.66 -15.53
CA GLN A 5 -10.87 13.05 -15.97
C GLN A 5 -9.93 13.98 -15.18
N ARG A 6 -9.31 14.96 -15.85
CA ARG A 6 -8.32 15.88 -15.25
C ARG A 6 -8.76 16.51 -13.91
N PRO A 7 -10.02 16.95 -13.72
CA PRO A 7 -10.46 17.48 -12.43
C PRO A 7 -10.41 16.44 -11.31
N ARG A 8 -10.79 15.19 -11.61
CA ARG A 8 -10.72 14.06 -10.66
C ARG A 8 -9.28 13.73 -10.31
N GLN A 9 -8.38 13.73 -11.29
CA GLN A 9 -6.94 13.54 -11.03
C GLN A 9 -6.42 14.60 -10.05
N LYS A 10 -6.67 15.90 -10.30
CA LYS A 10 -6.23 16.98 -9.41
C LYS A 10 -6.78 16.84 -7.98
N SER A 11 -8.08 16.55 -7.86
CA SER A 11 -8.72 16.33 -6.55
C SER A 11 -8.10 15.16 -5.81
N LEU A 12 -7.89 14.04 -6.50
CA LEU A 12 -7.28 12.85 -5.94
C LEU A 12 -5.83 13.09 -5.53
N THR A 13 -5.02 13.73 -6.37
CA THR A 13 -3.64 14.12 -6.05
C THR A 13 -3.59 14.98 -4.79
N LYS A 14 -4.50 15.95 -4.63
CA LYS A 14 -4.58 16.79 -3.43
C LYS A 14 -4.95 15.99 -2.18
N SER A 15 -5.93 15.08 -2.29
CA SER A 15 -6.34 14.19 -1.19
C SER A 15 -5.18 13.30 -0.74
N PHE A 16 -4.53 12.68 -1.71
CA PHE A 16 -3.36 11.84 -1.54
C PHE A 16 -2.17 12.57 -0.89
N GLN A 17 -1.81 13.77 -1.37
CA GLN A 17 -0.74 14.57 -0.78
C GLN A 17 -1.06 15.01 0.67
N LYS A 18 -2.33 15.33 0.95
CA LYS A 18 -2.78 15.64 2.31
C LYS A 18 -2.61 14.43 3.22
N GLU A 19 -2.98 13.25 2.74
CA GLU A 19 -2.88 12.00 3.49
C GLU A 19 -1.43 11.64 3.83
N ILE A 20 -0.51 11.75 2.87
CA ILE A 20 0.93 11.59 3.10
C ILE A 20 1.39 12.50 4.24
N LYS A 21 1.11 13.81 4.15
CA LYS A 21 1.51 14.79 5.16
C LYS A 21 0.97 14.46 6.55
N GLN A 22 -0.30 14.02 6.63
CA GLN A 22 -0.90 13.61 7.90
C GLN A 22 -0.16 12.40 8.49
N ARG A 23 0.15 11.39 7.68
CA ARG A 23 0.88 10.21 8.15
C ARG A 23 2.30 10.52 8.59
N GLU A 24 3.00 11.39 7.86
CA GLU A 24 4.34 11.89 8.24
C GLU A 24 4.32 12.61 9.59
N GLN A 25 3.19 13.23 9.94
CA GLN A 25 2.94 13.86 11.25
C GLN A 25 2.44 12.88 12.33
N GLY A 26 2.35 11.57 12.02
CA GLY A 26 1.83 10.55 12.94
C GLY A 26 0.30 10.57 13.10
N ILE A 27 -0.42 11.34 12.28
CA ILE A 27 -1.88 11.44 12.33
C ILE A 27 -2.49 10.26 11.57
N VAL A 28 -3.44 9.56 12.20
CA VAL A 28 -4.22 8.52 11.54
C VAL A 28 -5.11 9.15 10.47
N ALA A 29 -4.84 8.83 9.21
CA ALA A 29 -5.60 9.31 8.07
C ALA A 29 -6.34 8.16 7.37
N PRO A 30 -7.60 8.38 6.92
CA PRO A 30 -8.31 7.39 6.10
C PRO A 30 -7.62 7.22 4.74
N CYS A 31 -7.87 6.08 4.08
CA CYS A 31 -7.38 5.85 2.73
C CYS A 31 -7.89 6.95 1.77
N PRO A 32 -7.02 7.59 0.96
CA PRO A 32 -7.42 8.68 0.06
C PRO A 32 -8.31 8.20 -1.09
N PHE A 33 -8.42 6.89 -1.30
CA PHE A 33 -9.28 6.26 -2.30
C PHE A 33 -10.62 5.78 -1.75
N LEU A 34 -10.92 6.03 -0.46
CA LEU A 34 -12.20 5.67 0.14
C LEU A 34 -13.30 6.64 -0.32
N MET A 35 -14.28 6.12 -1.04
CA MET A 35 -15.45 6.87 -1.48
C MET A 35 -16.49 7.01 -0.35
N LYS A 36 -17.42 7.96 -0.50
CA LYS A 36 -18.49 8.21 0.50
C LYS A 36 -19.39 6.98 0.75
N ASN A 37 -19.55 6.11 -0.23
CA ASN A 37 -20.29 4.85 -0.12
C ASN A 37 -19.42 3.69 0.42
N SER A 38 -18.27 3.99 1.01
CA SER A 38 -17.29 3.02 1.51
C SER A 38 -16.67 2.11 0.44
N ALA A 39 -16.85 2.41 -0.85
CA ALA A 39 -16.17 1.70 -1.94
C ALA A 39 -14.72 2.20 -2.13
N CYS A 40 -13.88 1.38 -2.79
CA CYS A 40 -12.57 1.81 -3.24
C CYS A 40 -12.70 2.47 -4.62
N MET A 41 -12.04 3.61 -4.83
CA MET A 41 -12.06 4.31 -6.12
C MET A 41 -11.21 3.62 -7.19
N ILE A 42 -10.22 2.80 -6.81
CA ILE A 42 -9.26 2.19 -7.75
C ILE A 42 -9.78 0.84 -8.25
N TYR A 43 -10.39 0.05 -7.37
CA TYR A 43 -10.76 -1.33 -7.66
C TYR A 43 -12.23 -1.54 -7.32
N ASP A 44 -12.98 -2.05 -8.30
CA ASP A 44 -14.34 -2.57 -8.06
C ASP A 44 -14.27 -3.67 -7.00
N ASP A 45 -13.29 -4.58 -7.15
CA ASP A 45 -12.92 -5.60 -6.18
C ASP A 45 -11.59 -5.28 -5.51
N ARG A 46 -11.63 -4.89 -4.22
CA ARG A 46 -10.40 -4.58 -3.46
C ARG A 46 -9.40 -5.75 -3.50
N PRO A 47 -8.12 -5.49 -3.79
CA PRO A 47 -7.09 -6.52 -3.83
C PRO A 47 -6.93 -7.20 -2.47
N PHE A 48 -6.39 -8.42 -2.49
CA PHE A 48 -6.28 -9.29 -1.33
C PHE A 48 -5.65 -8.61 -0.10
N SER A 49 -4.57 -7.84 -0.31
CA SER A 49 -3.87 -7.09 0.74
C SER A 49 -4.74 -6.07 1.48
N CYS A 50 -5.75 -5.50 0.80
CA CYS A 50 -6.73 -4.60 1.40
C CYS A 50 -7.98 -5.35 1.91
N ARG A 51 -8.35 -6.47 1.28
CA ARG A 51 -9.54 -7.25 1.62
C ARG A 51 -9.37 -8.03 2.92
N ARG A 52 -8.15 -8.38 3.30
CA ARG A 52 -7.85 -9.05 4.59
C ARG A 52 -8.27 -8.25 5.83
N ILE A 53 -8.35 -6.93 5.72
CA ILE A 53 -8.68 -6.02 6.83
C ILE A 53 -10.20 -5.78 6.82
N TYR A 54 -10.96 -6.81 7.16
CA TYR A 54 -12.41 -6.72 7.36
C TYR A 54 -12.77 -6.98 8.82
N SER A 55 -13.86 -6.34 9.26
CA SER A 55 -14.44 -6.60 10.57
C SER A 55 -15.48 -7.70 10.47
N THR A 56 -15.58 -8.56 11.48
CA THR A 56 -16.62 -9.60 11.57
C THR A 56 -18.02 -9.04 11.81
N HIS A 57 -18.13 -7.72 12.04
CA HIS A 57 -19.38 -6.98 12.23
C HIS A 57 -19.28 -5.58 11.63
N VAL A 58 -20.42 -4.88 11.51
CA VAL A 58 -20.47 -3.49 11.06
C VAL A 58 -19.87 -2.58 12.14
N CYS A 59 -18.78 -1.89 11.82
CA CYS A 59 -18.09 -1.02 12.77
C CYS A 59 -18.89 0.24 13.11
N SER A 60 -18.77 0.70 14.34
CA SER A 60 -19.21 2.03 14.80
C SER A 60 -18.16 2.63 15.75
N GLN A 61 -18.40 3.83 16.29
CA GLN A 61 -17.52 4.41 17.32
C GLN A 61 -17.49 3.55 18.59
N ASP A 62 -18.66 3.02 18.99
CA ASP A 62 -18.80 2.20 20.19
C ASP A 62 -18.51 0.70 19.93
N ASN A 63 -18.48 0.30 18.67
CA ASN A 63 -18.21 -1.08 18.25
C ASN A 63 -17.04 -1.14 17.25
N PRO A 64 -15.79 -1.06 17.73
CA PRO A 64 -14.60 -0.98 16.88
C PRO A 64 -14.40 -2.25 16.03
N PRO A 65 -13.59 -2.17 14.95
CA PRO A 65 -13.36 -3.32 14.07
C PRO A 65 -12.75 -4.52 14.81
N VAL A 66 -13.27 -5.72 14.53
CA VAL A 66 -12.70 -6.99 15.00
C VAL A 66 -12.23 -7.79 13.79
N VAL A 67 -10.91 -7.93 13.66
CA VAL A 67 -10.28 -8.61 12.53
C VAL A 67 -9.92 -10.06 12.91
N SER A 68 -10.18 -11.00 12.01
CA SER A 68 -9.83 -12.41 12.22
C SER A 68 -8.32 -12.63 12.14
N ARG A 69 -7.72 -13.12 13.23
CA ARG A 69 -6.28 -13.47 13.26
C ARG A 69 -5.92 -14.51 12.20
N GLN A 70 -6.74 -15.55 12.05
CA GLN A 70 -6.50 -16.61 11.06
C GLN A 70 -6.43 -16.06 9.64
N ILE A 71 -7.29 -15.11 9.28
CA ILE A 71 -7.25 -14.46 7.97
C ILE A 71 -6.00 -13.58 7.82
N MET A 72 -5.60 -12.88 8.88
CA MET A 72 -4.37 -12.09 8.87
C MET A 72 -3.14 -12.98 8.63
N ASP A 73 -3.04 -14.13 9.30
CA ASP A 73 -1.94 -15.07 9.13
C ASP A 73 -1.90 -15.67 7.72
N ILE A 74 -3.06 -16.08 7.19
CA ILE A 74 -3.17 -16.54 5.79
C ILE A 74 -2.72 -15.41 4.87
N ALA A 75 -3.13 -14.18 5.16
CA ALA A 75 -2.82 -13.07 4.31
C ALA A 75 -1.36 -12.66 4.31
N ASP A 76 -0.67 -12.76 5.46
CA ASP A 76 0.76 -12.55 5.53
C ASP A 76 1.52 -13.60 4.70
N LYS A 77 1.11 -14.87 4.76
CA LYS A 77 1.67 -15.94 3.92
C LYS A 77 1.47 -15.67 2.43
N THR A 78 0.23 -15.36 2.01
CA THR A 78 -0.07 -15.05 0.61
C THR A 78 0.67 -13.81 0.12
N ILE A 79 0.83 -12.77 0.95
CA ILE A 79 1.63 -11.60 0.58
C ILE A 79 3.09 -11.98 0.38
N LEU A 80 3.66 -12.84 1.24
CA LEU A 80 5.03 -13.33 1.06
C LEU A 80 5.19 -14.12 -0.24
N GLU A 81 4.24 -14.99 -0.58
CA GLU A 81 4.23 -15.71 -1.85
C GLU A 81 4.17 -14.76 -3.05
N LEU A 82 3.33 -13.72 -2.99
CA LEU A 82 3.29 -12.67 -4.02
C LEU A 82 4.62 -11.91 -4.13
N GLN A 83 5.26 -11.60 -3.00
CA GLN A 83 6.58 -10.96 -2.98
C GLN A 83 7.69 -11.86 -3.52
N GLN A 84 7.57 -13.20 -3.40
CA GLN A 84 8.49 -14.15 -4.02
C GLN A 84 8.34 -14.20 -5.54
N LEU A 85 7.13 -14.00 -6.06
CA LEU A 85 6.91 -13.92 -7.51
C LEU A 85 7.46 -12.63 -8.11
N ASP A 86 7.55 -11.56 -7.32
CA ASP A 86 8.05 -10.25 -7.71
C ASP A 86 9.26 -9.83 -6.84
N ILE A 87 10.35 -10.59 -6.90
CA ILE A 87 11.52 -10.37 -6.02
C ILE A 87 12.16 -8.98 -6.20
N THR A 88 12.09 -8.40 -7.40
CA THR A 88 12.59 -7.06 -7.71
C THR A 88 11.55 -5.95 -7.45
N GLY A 89 10.39 -6.31 -6.92
CA GLY A 89 9.32 -5.39 -6.60
C GLY A 89 9.50 -4.65 -5.28
N TYR A 90 8.59 -3.70 -5.08
CA TYR A 90 8.47 -2.90 -3.87
C TYR A 90 7.08 -3.06 -3.26
N SER A 91 7.01 -3.26 -1.96
CA SER A 91 5.76 -3.39 -1.20
C SER A 91 5.64 -2.28 -0.17
N GLY A 92 4.45 -1.75 0.05
CA GLY A 92 4.25 -0.73 1.08
C GLY A 92 2.85 -0.12 1.04
N HIS A 93 2.68 0.98 1.75
CA HIS A 93 1.43 1.72 1.70
C HIS A 93 1.19 2.27 0.29
N MET A 94 -0.01 2.06 -0.26
CA MET A 94 -0.36 2.41 -1.64
C MET A 94 -0.05 3.87 -1.98
N SER A 95 -0.27 4.77 -1.02
CA SER A 95 0.00 6.19 -1.21
C SER A 95 1.49 6.44 -1.49
N TYR A 96 2.40 5.87 -0.70
CA TYR A 96 3.84 6.01 -0.93
C TYR A 96 4.31 5.34 -2.24
N ILE A 97 3.73 4.21 -2.63
CA ILE A 97 4.03 3.58 -3.93
C ILE A 97 3.63 4.50 -5.08
N LEU A 98 2.44 5.10 -5.02
CA LEU A 98 1.99 6.05 -6.04
C LEU A 98 2.83 7.34 -6.04
N TYR A 99 3.33 7.78 -4.89
CA TYR A 99 4.30 8.87 -4.81
C TYR A 99 5.57 8.53 -5.59
N MET A 100 6.14 7.35 -5.36
CA MET A 100 7.34 6.88 -6.06
C MET A 100 7.08 6.82 -7.57
N LEU A 101 5.97 6.24 -7.99
CA LEU A 101 5.57 6.17 -9.41
C LEU A 101 5.26 7.54 -10.04
N SER A 102 4.98 8.57 -9.23
CA SER A 102 4.83 9.94 -9.74
C SER A 102 6.16 10.64 -10.01
N THR A 103 7.28 10.07 -9.54
CA THR A 103 8.63 10.60 -9.79
C THR A 103 9.11 10.11 -11.15
N PRO A 104 9.40 11.00 -12.14
CA PRO A 104 9.70 10.57 -13.51
C PRO A 104 10.86 9.56 -13.61
N LYS A 105 11.91 9.75 -12.82
CA LYS A 105 13.07 8.86 -12.79
C LYS A 105 12.69 7.43 -12.34
N PHE A 106 11.94 7.32 -11.25
CA PHE A 106 11.53 6.01 -10.74
C PHE A 106 10.53 5.31 -11.67
N LEU A 107 9.60 6.08 -12.25
CA LEU A 107 8.65 5.56 -13.24
C LEU A 107 9.38 4.99 -14.48
N ASP A 108 10.39 5.69 -14.99
CA ASP A 108 11.19 5.21 -16.12
C ASP A 108 11.92 3.90 -15.78
N THR A 109 12.57 3.82 -14.62
CA THR A 109 13.19 2.59 -14.10
C THR A 109 12.15 1.45 -14.02
N TYR A 110 10.98 1.70 -13.44
CA TYR A 110 9.90 0.72 -13.30
C TYR A 110 9.39 0.21 -14.65
N LEU A 111 9.12 1.11 -15.60
CA LEU A 111 8.60 0.76 -16.93
C LEU A 111 9.59 -0.04 -17.78
N LYS A 112 10.89 0.13 -17.54
CA LYS A 112 11.96 -0.67 -18.16
C LYS A 112 12.15 -2.05 -17.52
N GLY A 113 11.44 -2.33 -16.42
CA GLY A 113 11.64 -3.54 -15.63
C GLY A 113 12.99 -3.55 -14.90
N GLU A 114 13.63 -2.40 -14.75
CA GLU A 114 14.91 -2.27 -14.05
C GLU A 114 14.71 -2.27 -12.54
N PHE A 115 15.72 -2.75 -11.81
CA PHE A 115 15.72 -2.83 -10.35
C PHE A 115 16.88 -2.03 -9.76
N LYS A 116 16.58 -0.83 -9.24
CA LYS A 116 17.54 0.13 -8.67
C LYS A 116 17.15 0.57 -7.25
N PRO A 117 17.19 -0.34 -6.26
CA PRO A 117 16.73 -0.07 -4.90
C PRO A 117 17.48 1.09 -4.22
N GLU A 118 18.75 1.31 -4.57
CA GLU A 118 19.59 2.40 -4.08
C GLU A 118 18.98 3.78 -4.34
N GLU A 119 18.21 3.95 -5.41
CA GLU A 119 17.57 5.23 -5.76
C GLU A 119 16.45 5.61 -4.80
N ILE A 120 15.88 4.62 -4.09
CA ILE A 120 14.74 4.81 -3.19
C ILE A 120 15.06 4.47 -1.75
N MET A 121 16.26 4.02 -1.41
CA MET A 121 16.60 3.52 -0.07
C MET A 121 16.22 4.49 1.06
N VAL A 122 16.58 5.77 0.94
CA VAL A 122 16.27 6.79 1.97
C VAL A 122 14.76 6.96 2.13
N PHE A 123 14.04 7.13 1.02
CA PHE A 123 12.59 7.28 1.04
C PHE A 123 11.89 6.00 1.53
N GLY A 124 12.38 4.84 1.10
CA GLY A 124 11.80 3.56 1.43
C GLY A 124 11.94 3.23 2.91
N GLN A 125 13.10 3.51 3.51
CA GLN A 125 13.31 3.33 4.95
C GLN A 125 12.39 4.25 5.77
N SER A 126 12.30 5.53 5.42
CA SER A 126 11.47 6.49 6.17
C SER A 126 9.97 6.21 6.06
N HIS A 127 9.52 5.58 4.97
CA HIS A 127 8.10 5.29 4.71
C HIS A 127 7.72 3.81 4.81
N LYS A 128 8.61 2.97 5.34
CA LYS A 128 8.41 1.52 5.49
C LYS A 128 8.04 0.82 4.17
N ILE A 129 8.68 1.24 3.08
CA ILE A 129 8.64 0.50 1.81
C ILE A 129 9.62 -0.66 1.93
N ALA A 130 9.09 -1.86 1.74
CA ALA A 130 9.84 -3.09 1.66
C ALA A 130 10.33 -3.33 0.23
N ILE A 131 11.59 -3.73 0.09
CA ILE A 131 12.11 -4.35 -1.13
C ILE A 131 11.81 -5.85 -1.01
N ASN A 132 11.07 -6.42 -1.95
CA ASN A 132 10.53 -7.77 -1.82
C ASN A 132 11.64 -8.81 -1.57
N LYS A 133 12.76 -8.74 -2.30
CA LYS A 133 13.96 -9.57 -2.08
C LYS A 133 14.50 -9.55 -0.64
N MET A 134 14.36 -8.44 0.09
CA MET A 134 14.85 -8.30 1.47
C MET A 134 13.88 -8.91 2.49
N MET A 135 12.59 -8.98 2.17
CA MET A 135 11.57 -9.56 3.05
C MET A 135 11.72 -11.07 3.19
N LEU A 136 12.16 -11.74 2.13
CA LEU A 136 12.33 -13.20 2.11
C LEU A 136 13.39 -13.70 3.10
N HIS A 137 14.44 -12.91 3.33
CA HIS A 137 15.53 -13.27 4.24
C HIS A 137 15.26 -12.92 5.71
N SER A 138 14.26 -12.08 5.98
CA SER A 138 13.98 -11.55 7.32
C SER A 138 13.14 -12.51 8.18
N ASN A 139 12.45 -13.46 7.55
CA ASN A 139 11.54 -14.40 8.22
C ASN A 139 12.23 -15.59 8.92
N HIS A 140 13.56 -15.70 8.90
CA HIS A 140 14.27 -16.68 9.74
C HIS A 140 14.48 -16.25 11.21
N LYS A 141 13.99 -15.07 11.62
CA LYS A 141 14.22 -14.53 12.97
C LYS A 141 12.98 -14.20 13.81
N VAL A 142 11.81 -14.74 13.49
CA VAL A 142 10.65 -14.66 14.41
C VAL A 142 10.16 -16.06 14.73
N ASN A 143 10.84 -16.68 15.69
CA ASN A 143 10.33 -17.72 16.58
C ASN A 143 11.36 -17.93 17.70
N ARG A 144 11.25 -17.12 18.76
CA ARG A 144 11.57 -17.47 20.15
C ARG A 144 10.75 -16.57 21.07
#